data_AF-A0A2V8SS51-F1
#
_entry.id   AF-A0A2V8SS51-F1
#
_cell.length_a   1.000
_cell.length_b   1.000
_cell.length_c   1.000
_cell.angle_alpha   90.00
_cell.angle_beta   90.00
_cell.angle_gamma   90.00
#
_symmetry.space_group_name_H-M   'P 1'
#
loop_
_entity.id
_entity.type
_entity.pdbx_description
1 polymer ?
#
loop_
_entity_poly.entity_id
_entity_poly.type
_entity_poly.pdbx_seq_one_letter_code
_entity_poly.pdbx_strand_id
1 'polypeptide(L)'
;MMKRIVIVLLAVLVTASVYLVSLSRNAAAENGFAAKAETAREPGNSTNACRARQASDKALPVEDTPCEKIVVLKVGNGTLFSIWLLDYDGSEIQVPLPDGISGEGGEVNRAGTKILFSDRISQYNYNHYVMNLDGSGVVQLTTGGNSFFYPTFSPDGSKILFIENVGSNGGKDIFSINPDGTGLTRLTFDEAYKESITYSPDGSKIVFSKEFEFAPGFKSFELYVMNSNGSNIVRLTDSFTRDDFAAVFSPDGTKIAFASNGSADDDRAIDVMNLDGSNRMRLVNNASTPSFSLDSGKIIFTKYSAGGSEPYDVYQINSDGTNAVNLTNTADVSEFTSSYSLDGTKILFSRRPPGPGEKSQVFAMNSDGSNIQRITTDAETFYYIGSSVRVDPDLDTISEPCDNCPATANTDQEDTDGDGLGDACDGDDDNDGLPDGSDNCPLNPNPGQLDTDGDGAGNTCDPDDDNDGVPDVSDSCPLTVNQYRIAFSSSRSGNPEIYTMNGWHRRHATYDDFHICVR
;
A
#
# COMPACT_ATOMS: atom_id res chain seq x y z
N MET A 1 -16.95 -42.24 51.84
CA MET A 1 -18.31 -42.42 51.30
C MET A 1 -18.16 -42.94 49.88
N MET A 2 -18.26 -44.25 49.64
CA MET A 2 -19.46 -44.88 49.06
C MET A 2 -19.98 -44.10 47.85
N LYS A 3 -19.63 -44.53 46.63
CA LYS A 3 -20.44 -45.41 45.78
C LYS A 3 -21.84 -44.84 45.47
N ARG A 4 -21.98 -44.33 44.25
CA ARG A 4 -23.11 -44.55 43.32
C ARG A 4 -22.42 -44.79 41.96
N ILE A 5 -22.28 -45.99 41.38
CA ILE A 5 -23.27 -47.02 40.97
C ILE A 5 -24.44 -46.37 40.24
N VAL A 6 -24.83 -46.70 39.01
CA VAL A 6 -24.33 -47.46 37.84
C VAL A 6 -25.49 -47.40 36.84
N ILE A 7 -25.19 -47.11 35.57
CA ILE A 7 -25.87 -47.56 34.32
C ILE A 7 -24.72 -47.44 33.26
N VAL A 8 -23.86 -48.40 32.87
CA VAL A 8 -23.99 -49.74 32.22
C VAL A 8 -24.89 -49.66 30.98
N LEU A 9 -24.51 -49.92 29.72
CA LEU A 9 -23.37 -50.58 29.05
C LEU A 9 -23.48 -50.22 27.54
N LEU A 10 -22.42 -49.93 26.78
CA LEU A 10 -21.83 -50.80 25.72
C LEU A 10 -20.62 -50.02 25.16
N ALA A 11 -19.37 -50.36 25.52
CA ALA A 11 -18.52 -51.40 24.93
C ALA A 11 -17.93 -50.97 23.57
N VAL A 12 -16.61 -50.68 23.48
CA VAL A 12 -15.53 -51.59 23.00
C VAL A 12 -14.95 -50.94 21.73
N LEU A 13 -13.66 -50.74 21.43
CA LEU A 13 -12.31 -51.20 21.85
C LEU A 13 -11.34 -50.07 21.34
N VAL A 14 -10.37 -49.53 22.11
CA VAL A 14 -8.98 -50.04 22.31
C VAL A 14 -8.16 -50.04 21.00
N THR A 15 -6.93 -49.54 20.86
CA THR A 15 -5.94 -48.74 21.63
C THR A 15 -4.73 -48.49 20.71
N ALA A 16 -3.98 -47.42 20.99
CA ALA A 16 -2.51 -47.26 20.93
C ALA A 16 -1.75 -47.62 19.62
N SER A 17 -1.24 -46.63 18.88
CA SER A 17 0.05 -45.90 19.06
C SER A 17 1.29 -46.65 18.56
N VAL A 18 2.14 -45.94 17.79
CA VAL A 18 3.62 -45.90 17.84
C VAL A 18 4.39 -46.16 16.50
N TYR A 19 5.26 -45.17 16.18
CA TYR A 19 6.54 -45.13 15.42
C TYR A 19 6.67 -45.03 13.88
N LEU A 20 7.61 -44.13 13.56
CA LEU A 20 8.19 -43.57 12.33
C LEU A 20 9.13 -44.49 11.51
N VAL A 21 9.30 -44.12 10.23
CA VAL A 21 10.54 -44.13 9.39
C VAL A 21 10.85 -45.32 8.45
N SER A 22 10.54 -45.08 7.17
CA SER A 22 11.41 -45.06 5.97
C SER A 22 11.75 -46.32 5.13
N LEU A 23 11.78 -46.04 3.80
CA LEU A 23 12.50 -46.68 2.68
C LEU A 23 11.91 -48.03 2.19
N SER A 24 11.66 -48.30 0.91
CA SER A 24 12.16 -47.72 -0.34
C SER A 24 11.43 -48.28 -1.60
N ARG A 25 11.45 -47.47 -2.67
CA ARG A 25 11.57 -47.79 -4.12
C ARG A 25 10.36 -48.32 -4.93
N ASN A 26 9.94 -47.42 -5.83
CA ASN A 26 9.87 -47.54 -7.30
C ASN A 26 8.75 -48.37 -7.96
N ALA A 27 7.79 -47.66 -8.56
CA ALA A 27 7.72 -47.34 -10.00
C ALA A 27 6.33 -47.58 -10.65
N ALA A 28 5.92 -46.56 -11.42
CA ALA A 28 4.89 -46.51 -12.48
C ALA A 28 3.43 -46.64 -12.02
N ALA A 29 2.43 -45.97 -12.59
CA ALA A 29 2.27 -44.81 -13.46
C ALA A 29 0.73 -44.58 -13.54
N GLU A 30 0.32 -43.39 -13.97
CA GLU A 30 -1.01 -43.03 -14.52
C GLU A 30 -2.16 -42.62 -13.57
N ASN A 31 -2.46 -41.31 -13.68
CA ASN A 31 -3.76 -40.65 -13.84
C ASN A 31 -4.81 -40.68 -12.71
N GLY A 32 -5.23 -39.47 -12.30
CA GLY A 32 -6.61 -39.22 -11.87
C GLY A 32 -6.80 -38.30 -10.67
N PHE A 33 -7.14 -37.03 -10.95
CA PHE A 33 -7.93 -36.10 -10.14
C PHE A 33 -7.44 -35.73 -8.73
N ALA A 34 -6.74 -34.60 -8.64
CA ALA A 34 -6.66 -33.80 -7.42
C ALA A 34 -7.81 -32.78 -7.41
N ALA A 35 -8.83 -33.02 -6.59
CA ALA A 35 -9.77 -31.97 -6.21
C ALA A 35 -9.02 -30.97 -5.29
N LYS A 36 -8.78 -29.77 -5.81
CA LYS A 36 -8.22 -28.64 -5.06
C LYS A 36 -9.37 -28.10 -4.19
N ALA A 37 -9.33 -28.37 -2.89
CA ALA A 37 -10.22 -27.71 -1.95
C ALA A 37 -9.78 -26.25 -1.85
N GLU A 38 -10.61 -25.33 -2.32
CA GLU A 38 -10.48 -23.89 -2.09
C GLU A 38 -10.56 -23.62 -0.59
N THR A 39 -9.42 -23.27 0.00
CA THR A 39 -9.38 -22.50 1.23
C THR A 39 -9.70 -21.06 0.87
N ALA A 40 -10.80 -20.55 1.43
CA ALA A 40 -11.15 -19.13 1.41
C ALA A 40 -9.91 -18.26 1.69
N ARG A 41 -9.54 -17.42 0.73
CA ARG A 41 -8.54 -16.35 0.91
C ARG A 41 -9.10 -15.39 1.97
N GLU A 42 -8.38 -15.23 3.08
CA GLU A 42 -8.51 -14.03 3.89
C GLU A 42 -8.10 -12.81 3.05
N PRO A 43 -8.65 -11.60 3.30
CA PRO A 43 -8.19 -10.38 2.66
C PRO A 43 -6.74 -10.13 3.09
N GLY A 44 -5.82 -10.63 2.29
CA GLY A 44 -4.39 -10.60 2.54
C GLY A 44 -3.84 -9.21 2.28
N ASN A 45 -3.18 -8.64 3.29
CA ASN A 45 -2.32 -7.47 3.21
C ASN A 45 -1.50 -7.49 1.88
N SER A 46 -1.75 -6.51 1.00
CA SER A 46 -1.25 -6.42 -0.38
C SER A 46 0.28 -6.51 -0.49
N THR A 47 0.99 -6.20 0.61
CA THR A 47 2.44 -6.33 0.74
C THR A 47 2.98 -7.76 0.57
N ASN A 48 2.21 -8.79 0.92
CA ASN A 48 2.63 -10.19 0.75
C ASN A 48 2.39 -10.73 -0.66
N ALA A 49 1.49 -10.11 -1.45
CA ALA A 49 1.21 -10.53 -2.81
C ALA A 49 2.39 -10.24 -3.75
N CYS A 50 3.08 -9.10 -3.56
CA CYS A 50 4.22 -8.74 -4.40
C CYS A 50 5.40 -9.72 -4.23
N ARG A 51 5.70 -10.18 -3.01
CA ARG A 51 6.71 -11.23 -2.77
C ARG A 51 6.30 -12.59 -3.32
N ALA A 52 4.99 -12.88 -3.35
CA ALA A 52 4.47 -14.14 -3.88
C ALA A 52 4.54 -14.18 -5.41
N ARG A 53 4.17 -13.10 -6.11
CA ARG A 53 4.32 -12.96 -7.59
C ARG A 53 5.79 -12.97 -8.02
N GLN A 54 6.65 -12.25 -7.31
CA GLN A 54 8.11 -12.32 -7.51
C GLN A 54 8.69 -13.73 -7.34
N ALA A 55 7.99 -14.65 -6.67
CA ALA A 55 8.44 -16.01 -6.40
C ALA A 55 7.72 -17.10 -7.22
N SER A 56 6.58 -16.82 -7.85
CA SER A 56 5.73 -17.83 -8.50
C SER A 56 6.01 -18.04 -9.98
N ASP A 57 6.54 -17.05 -10.70
CA ASP A 57 6.55 -17.13 -12.16
C ASP A 57 7.90 -17.51 -12.76
N LYS A 58 7.82 -18.28 -13.84
CA LYS A 58 8.85 -18.40 -14.88
C LYS A 58 9.01 -17.07 -15.64
N ALA A 59 8.95 -15.94 -14.94
CA ALA A 59 8.96 -14.62 -15.50
C ALA A 59 10.32 -14.33 -16.15
N LEU A 60 10.22 -13.74 -17.32
CA LEU A 60 11.29 -13.04 -18.02
C LEU A 60 12.07 -12.14 -17.03
N PRO A 61 13.36 -11.90 -17.27
CA PRO A 61 14.17 -11.05 -16.40
C PRO A 61 13.68 -9.60 -16.54
N VAL A 62 12.71 -9.20 -15.73
CA VAL A 62 12.47 -7.78 -15.51
C VAL A 62 13.62 -7.32 -14.64
N GLU A 63 14.65 -6.77 -15.28
CA GLU A 63 15.76 -6.12 -14.60
C GLU A 63 15.22 -5.03 -13.69
N ASP A 64 15.21 -5.28 -12.37
CA ASP A 64 15.45 -4.36 -11.25
C ASP A 64 15.14 -2.87 -11.51
N THR A 65 14.00 -2.56 -12.14
CA THR A 65 13.68 -1.20 -12.57
C THR A 65 13.18 -0.48 -11.32
N PRO A 66 13.80 0.63 -10.89
CA PRO A 66 13.42 1.28 -9.64
C PRO A 66 12.06 1.98 -9.82
N CYS A 67 11.01 1.42 -9.22
CA CYS A 67 9.63 1.93 -9.29
C CYS A 67 9.29 3.01 -8.26
N GLU A 68 10.28 3.38 -7.45
CA GLU A 68 10.19 4.49 -6.50
C GLU A 68 11.04 5.64 -7.03
N LYS A 69 10.39 6.80 -7.23
CA LYS A 69 11.09 8.04 -7.60
C LYS A 69 11.50 8.76 -6.33
N ILE A 70 12.79 9.10 -6.23
CA ILE A 70 13.32 9.87 -5.13
C ILE A 70 13.49 11.31 -5.60
N VAL A 71 12.81 12.25 -4.95
CA VAL A 71 13.05 13.67 -5.21
C VAL A 71 14.21 14.11 -4.31
N VAL A 72 15.29 14.55 -4.94
CA VAL A 72 16.45 15.10 -4.24
C VAL A 72 16.68 16.55 -4.61
N LEU A 73 17.08 17.33 -3.61
CA LEU A 73 17.47 18.72 -3.80
C LEU A 73 18.98 18.80 -3.85
N LYS A 74 19.50 19.45 -4.89
CA LYS A 74 20.92 19.75 -5.00
C LYS A 74 21.20 21.22 -4.78
N VAL A 75 22.19 21.50 -3.93
CA VAL A 75 22.71 22.86 -3.74
C VAL A 75 24.02 23.02 -4.51
N GLY A 76 23.98 23.83 -5.57
CA GLY A 76 25.19 24.19 -6.32
C GLY A 76 26.06 25.23 -5.61
N ASN A 77 27.19 25.60 -6.22
CA ASN A 77 28.19 26.56 -5.68
C ASN A 77 27.67 28.00 -5.44
N GLY A 78 26.39 28.29 -5.67
CA GLY A 78 25.77 29.62 -5.62
C GLY A 78 24.55 29.75 -4.71
N THR A 79 24.38 28.88 -3.71
CA THR A 79 23.28 28.91 -2.71
C THR A 79 21.85 28.72 -3.23
N LEU A 80 21.66 28.49 -4.54
CA LEU A 80 20.34 28.17 -5.10
C LEU A 80 20.12 26.65 -5.12
N PHE A 81 18.95 26.23 -4.66
CA PHE A 81 18.50 24.84 -4.74
C PHE A 81 17.95 24.53 -6.14
N SER A 82 18.21 23.30 -6.58
CA SER A 82 17.65 22.72 -7.80
C SER A 82 16.99 21.39 -7.48
N ILE A 83 15.93 21.06 -8.22
CA ILE A 83 15.14 19.84 -8.03
C ILE A 83 15.61 18.78 -9.01
N TRP A 84 15.83 17.57 -8.50
CA TRP A 84 16.28 16.43 -9.27
C TRP A 84 15.43 15.21 -8.92
N LEU A 85 15.19 14.38 -9.93
CA LEU A 85 14.69 13.02 -9.75
C LEU A 85 15.90 12.09 -9.71
N LEU A 86 15.98 11.26 -8.69
CA LEU A 86 17.03 10.29 -8.43
C LEU A 86 16.39 8.90 -8.34
N ASP A 87 17.05 7.93 -8.96
CA ASP A 87 16.72 6.52 -8.87
C ASP A 87 17.75 5.77 -8.01
N TYR A 88 17.40 4.57 -7.53
CA TYR A 88 18.27 3.78 -6.66
C TYR A 88 19.55 3.26 -7.35
N ASP A 89 19.60 3.26 -8.68
CA ASP A 89 20.80 2.95 -9.46
C ASP A 89 21.78 4.14 -9.52
N GLY A 90 21.39 5.29 -8.96
CA GLY A 90 22.15 6.53 -8.95
C GLY A 90 21.97 7.38 -10.21
N SER A 91 21.11 6.99 -11.14
CA SER A 91 20.72 7.85 -12.25
C SER A 91 19.93 9.04 -11.73
N GLU A 92 20.24 10.21 -12.27
CA GLU A 92 19.70 11.47 -11.79
C GLU A 92 19.40 12.42 -12.93
N ILE A 93 18.23 13.05 -12.87
CA ILE A 93 17.72 13.95 -13.91
C ILE A 93 17.35 15.27 -13.25
N GLN A 94 17.95 16.37 -13.73
CA GLN A 94 17.57 17.70 -13.29
C GLN A 94 16.20 18.05 -13.88
N VAL A 95 15.28 18.49 -13.02
CA VAL A 95 14.00 19.04 -13.47
C VAL A 95 14.19 20.53 -13.79
N PRO A 96 13.87 20.98 -15.02
CA PRO A 96 13.95 22.40 -15.37
C PRO A 96 13.01 23.25 -14.50
N LEU A 97 13.52 24.37 -13.98
CA LEU A 97 12.74 25.36 -13.24
C LEU A 97 12.56 26.63 -14.08
N PRO A 98 11.46 27.39 -13.91
CA PRO A 98 11.30 28.68 -14.55
C PRO A 98 12.39 29.69 -14.16
N ASP A 99 12.67 30.64 -15.05
CA ASP A 99 13.65 31.69 -14.82
C ASP A 99 13.33 32.49 -13.55
N GLY A 100 14.33 32.63 -12.67
CA GLY A 100 14.23 33.41 -11.45
C GLY A 100 13.57 32.71 -10.26
N ILE A 101 13.20 31.43 -10.41
CA ILE A 101 12.65 30.59 -9.35
C ILE A 101 13.73 29.64 -8.83
N SER A 102 13.89 29.59 -7.51
CA SER A 102 14.64 28.52 -6.83
C SER A 102 13.69 27.40 -6.44
N GLY A 103 14.16 26.15 -6.49
CA GLY A 103 13.35 25.00 -6.12
C GLY A 103 13.79 24.45 -4.77
N GLU A 104 13.09 24.83 -3.70
CA GLU A 104 13.26 24.27 -2.36
C GLU A 104 12.13 23.30 -2.02
N GLY A 105 12.48 22.18 -1.38
CA GLY A 105 11.52 21.11 -1.16
C GLY A 105 11.14 20.42 -2.48
N GLY A 106 10.39 19.34 -2.37
CA GLY A 106 10.00 18.57 -3.55
C GLY A 106 9.26 17.33 -3.15
N GLU A 107 7.95 17.33 -3.41
CA GLU A 107 7.08 16.18 -3.24
C GLU A 107 6.53 15.77 -4.61
N VAL A 108 6.65 14.49 -4.97
CA VAL A 108 5.94 13.93 -6.12
C VAL A 108 4.58 13.44 -5.64
N ASN A 109 3.49 13.71 -6.37
CA ASN A 109 2.21 13.11 -6.00
C ASN A 109 2.26 11.58 -6.18
N ARG A 110 1.40 10.84 -5.48
CA ARG A 110 1.37 9.37 -5.54
C ARG A 110 1.22 8.81 -6.97
N ALA A 111 0.49 9.51 -7.83
CA ALA A 111 0.36 9.18 -9.25
C ALA A 111 1.64 9.36 -10.08
N GLY A 112 2.71 9.94 -9.53
CA GLY A 112 3.98 10.14 -10.24
C GLY A 112 3.89 11.11 -11.41
N THR A 113 2.93 12.04 -11.41
CA THR A 113 2.66 12.94 -12.53
C THR A 113 3.07 14.38 -12.27
N LYS A 114 3.13 14.80 -10.99
CA LYS A 114 3.35 16.19 -10.60
C LYS A 114 4.36 16.31 -9.46
N ILE A 115 5.10 17.41 -9.50
CA ILE A 115 6.03 17.84 -8.44
C ILE A 115 5.45 19.09 -7.78
N LEU A 116 5.32 19.05 -6.45
CA LEU A 116 5.04 20.19 -5.59
C LEU A 116 6.35 20.68 -4.98
N PHE A 117 6.61 21.98 -5.10
CA PHE A 117 7.83 22.60 -4.59
C PHE A 117 7.58 24.02 -4.11
N SER A 118 8.58 24.60 -3.45
CA SER A 118 8.51 25.95 -2.89
C SER A 118 9.65 26.82 -3.40
N ASP A 119 9.36 28.08 -3.66
CA ASP A 119 10.37 29.11 -3.94
C ASP A 119 10.51 30.02 -2.72
N ARG A 120 11.75 30.25 -2.28
CA ARG A 120 12.02 31.09 -1.13
C ARG A 120 12.06 32.56 -1.53
N ILE A 121 11.10 33.34 -1.02
CA ILE A 121 11.01 34.78 -1.28
C ILE A 121 11.81 35.57 -0.25
N SER A 122 11.76 35.17 1.02
CA SER A 122 12.60 35.70 2.09
C SER A 122 12.76 34.67 3.21
N GLN A 123 13.44 35.04 4.30
CA GLN A 123 13.64 34.13 5.42
C GLN A 123 12.27 33.64 5.96
N TYR A 124 12.05 32.32 5.91
CA TYR A 124 10.81 31.63 6.34
C TYR A 124 9.55 31.90 5.52
N ASN A 125 9.68 32.52 4.34
CA ASN A 125 8.56 32.99 3.53
C ASN A 125 8.68 32.45 2.11
N TYR A 126 7.66 31.70 1.68
CA TYR A 126 7.70 30.92 0.45
C TYR A 126 6.47 31.17 -0.42
N ASN A 127 6.63 30.92 -1.71
CA ASN A 127 5.52 30.67 -2.63
C ASN A 127 5.55 29.18 -3.02
N HIS A 128 4.39 28.57 -3.22
CA HIS A 128 4.26 27.17 -3.61
C HIS A 128 3.89 27.04 -5.08
N TYR A 129 4.41 25.99 -5.70
CA TYR A 129 4.25 25.72 -7.12
C TYR A 129 4.03 24.23 -7.36
N VAL A 130 3.34 23.93 -8.46
CA VAL A 130 3.19 22.59 -9.00
C VAL A 130 3.68 22.58 -10.44
N MET A 131 4.32 21.50 -10.86
CA MET A 131 4.73 21.30 -12.25
C MET A 131 4.67 19.82 -12.63
N ASN A 132 4.77 19.51 -13.91
CA ASN A 132 4.95 18.14 -14.38
C ASN A 132 6.39 17.67 -14.11
N LEU A 133 6.64 16.36 -14.17
CA LEU A 133 7.97 15.79 -13.91
C LEU A 133 9.07 16.27 -14.87
N ASP A 134 8.70 16.71 -16.07
CA ASP A 134 9.60 17.26 -17.08
C ASP A 134 9.85 18.79 -16.94
N GLY A 135 9.29 19.41 -15.88
CA GLY A 135 9.37 20.84 -15.63
C GLY A 135 8.34 21.69 -16.39
N SER A 136 7.52 21.08 -17.25
CA SER A 136 6.45 21.77 -17.97
C SER A 136 5.22 22.03 -17.08
N GLY A 137 4.29 22.86 -17.57
CA GLY A 137 2.97 23.02 -16.93
C GLY A 137 3.01 23.65 -15.54
N VAL A 138 3.96 24.57 -15.29
CA VAL A 138 4.13 25.20 -13.98
C VAL A 138 2.90 26.04 -13.59
N VAL A 139 2.37 25.77 -12.40
CA VAL A 139 1.25 26.47 -11.76
C VAL A 139 1.76 27.07 -10.45
N GLN A 140 1.60 28.38 -10.28
CA GLN A 140 1.83 29.04 -9.00
C GLN A 140 0.58 28.93 -8.12
N LEU A 141 0.71 28.31 -6.95
CA LEU A 141 -0.40 28.07 -6.02
C LEU A 141 -0.59 29.23 -5.04
N THR A 142 0.50 29.81 -4.56
CA THR A 142 0.46 30.90 -3.57
C THR A 142 1.28 32.11 -4.02
N THR A 143 0.89 33.29 -3.52
CA THR A 143 1.52 34.56 -3.88
C THR A 143 1.81 35.40 -2.63
N GLY A 144 2.77 36.32 -2.75
CA GLY A 144 3.07 37.29 -1.69
C GLY A 144 4.02 36.80 -0.60
N GLY A 145 4.50 35.56 -0.67
CA GLY A 145 5.51 35.05 0.27
C GLY A 145 5.01 34.93 1.69
N ASN A 146 3.74 34.60 1.90
CA ASN A 146 3.18 34.41 3.24
C ASN A 146 3.16 32.94 3.68
N SER A 147 3.49 32.03 2.77
CA SER A 147 3.39 30.59 3.01
C SER A 147 4.65 30.04 3.70
N PHE A 148 4.46 29.05 4.55
CA PHE A 148 5.54 28.31 5.22
C PHE A 148 6.07 27.18 4.36
N PHE A 149 7.28 26.74 4.65
CA PHE A 149 7.87 25.59 3.98
C PHE A 149 7.09 24.28 4.25
N TYR A 150 7.25 23.30 3.36
CA TYR A 150 6.60 21.97 3.39
C TYR A 150 5.08 21.95 3.10
N PRO A 151 4.64 22.37 1.91
CA PRO A 151 3.32 22.00 1.42
C PRO A 151 3.30 20.48 1.10
N THR A 152 2.13 19.84 1.10
CA THR A 152 2.02 18.40 0.83
C THR A 152 0.77 18.02 0.05
N PHE A 153 0.83 16.99 -0.80
CA PHE A 153 -0.34 16.47 -1.53
C PHE A 153 -1.25 15.66 -0.60
N SER A 154 -2.54 15.61 -0.91
CA SER A 154 -3.39 14.52 -0.44
C SER A 154 -2.97 13.20 -1.08
N PRO A 155 -3.26 12.04 -0.45
CA PRO A 155 -2.86 10.74 -0.98
C PRO A 155 -3.35 10.46 -2.41
N ASP A 156 -4.55 10.95 -2.76
CA ASP A 156 -5.14 10.88 -4.09
C ASP A 156 -4.63 11.96 -5.07
N GLY A 157 -3.74 12.85 -4.60
CA GLY A 157 -3.20 13.97 -5.36
C GLY A 157 -4.20 15.08 -5.69
N SER A 158 -5.46 15.01 -5.23
CA SER A 158 -6.52 15.95 -5.62
C SER A 158 -6.46 17.30 -4.91
N LYS A 159 -5.73 17.38 -3.78
CA LYS A 159 -5.58 18.56 -2.93
C LYS A 159 -4.12 18.73 -2.50
N ILE A 160 -3.79 19.96 -2.10
CA ILE A 160 -2.52 20.32 -1.50
C ILE A 160 -2.81 21.08 -0.20
N LEU A 161 -2.13 20.70 0.89
CA LEU A 161 -2.14 21.45 2.14
C LEU A 161 -0.91 22.32 2.28
N PHE A 162 -1.10 23.47 2.89
CA PHE A 162 -0.02 24.39 3.25
C PHE A 162 -0.46 25.29 4.41
N ILE A 163 0.50 25.97 5.02
CA ILE A 163 0.27 26.91 6.12
C ILE A 163 0.62 28.31 5.63
N GLU A 164 -0.24 29.29 5.89
CA GLU A 164 0.06 30.71 5.64
C GLU A 164 0.02 31.53 6.91
N ASN A 165 0.84 32.58 6.94
CA ASN A 165 0.68 33.69 7.87
C ASN A 165 -0.65 34.39 7.61
N VAL A 166 -1.46 34.52 8.66
CA VAL A 166 -2.74 35.21 8.67
C VAL A 166 -2.71 36.36 9.69
N GLY A 167 -3.29 37.49 9.28
CA GLY A 167 -3.41 38.66 10.14
C GLY A 167 -2.09 39.42 10.39
N SER A 168 -2.17 40.50 11.18
CA SER A 168 -1.02 41.38 11.46
C SER A 168 -0.12 40.89 12.60
N ASN A 169 -0.56 39.86 13.34
CA ASN A 169 0.11 39.39 14.55
C ASN A 169 0.98 38.13 14.32
N GLY A 170 1.17 37.71 13.06
CA GLY A 170 1.93 36.50 12.73
C GLY A 170 1.22 35.20 13.10
N GLY A 171 -0.12 35.22 13.14
CA GLY A 171 -0.91 34.01 13.30
C GLY A 171 -0.77 33.11 12.07
N LYS A 172 -1.08 31.82 12.20
CA LYS A 172 -0.96 30.87 11.09
C LYS A 172 -2.19 30.02 10.93
N ASP A 173 -2.65 29.81 9.70
CA ASP A 173 -3.73 28.87 9.43
C ASP A 173 -3.40 27.91 8.31
N ILE A 174 -4.07 26.77 8.35
CA ILE A 174 -3.98 25.70 7.37
C ILE A 174 -4.95 25.99 6.22
N PHE A 175 -4.46 25.85 5.00
CA PHE A 175 -5.20 26.02 3.77
C PHE A 175 -5.13 24.75 2.91
N SER A 176 -6.13 24.58 2.06
CA SER A 176 -6.19 23.54 1.02
C SER A 176 -6.42 24.20 -0.33
N ILE A 177 -5.75 23.72 -1.38
CA ILE A 177 -5.91 24.18 -2.76
C ILE A 177 -5.86 22.99 -3.72
N ASN A 178 -6.47 23.12 -4.90
CA ASN A 178 -6.31 22.16 -5.97
C ASN A 178 -4.91 22.30 -6.61
N PRO A 179 -4.32 21.22 -7.17
CA PRO A 179 -3.04 21.30 -7.89
C PRO A 179 -3.04 22.24 -9.11
N ASP A 180 -4.22 22.57 -9.65
CA ASP A 180 -4.39 23.54 -10.74
C ASP A 180 -4.48 25.01 -10.25
N GLY A 181 -4.34 25.24 -8.95
CA GLY A 181 -4.43 26.57 -8.31
C GLY A 181 -5.85 27.05 -8.01
N THR A 182 -6.88 26.27 -8.33
CA THR A 182 -8.28 26.62 -8.02
C THR A 182 -8.72 26.08 -6.65
N GLY A 183 -9.93 26.44 -6.21
CA GLY A 183 -10.54 25.82 -5.03
C GLY A 183 -9.89 26.14 -3.68
N LEU A 184 -9.14 27.24 -3.57
CA LEU A 184 -8.50 27.68 -2.33
C LEU A 184 -9.52 27.76 -1.18
N THR A 185 -9.24 27.04 -0.10
CA THR A 185 -10.09 26.92 1.09
C THR A 185 -9.25 27.06 2.34
N ARG A 186 -9.64 27.98 3.25
CA ARG A 186 -9.06 28.08 4.60
C ARG A 186 -9.72 27.04 5.51
N LEU A 187 -8.94 26.19 6.17
CA LEU A 187 -9.45 25.10 7.01
C LEU A 187 -9.51 25.44 8.50
N THR A 188 -8.70 26.41 8.95
CA THR A 188 -8.63 26.85 10.35
C THR A 188 -8.72 28.38 10.43
N PHE A 189 -9.23 28.91 11.54
CA PHE A 189 -9.59 30.34 11.66
C PHE A 189 -9.22 30.96 13.01
N ASP A 190 -8.46 30.25 13.84
CA ASP A 190 -8.13 30.70 15.20
C ASP A 190 -6.82 31.49 15.27
N GLU A 191 -6.08 31.57 14.15
CA GLU A 191 -4.81 32.30 14.03
C GLU A 191 -3.72 31.87 15.02
N ALA A 192 -3.90 30.75 15.74
CA ALA A 192 -2.86 30.18 16.58
C ALA A 192 -1.70 29.67 15.71
N TYR A 193 -0.47 29.73 16.19
CA TYR A 193 0.68 29.21 15.46
C TYR A 193 0.50 27.70 15.21
N LYS A 194 0.73 27.25 13.97
CA LYS A 194 0.62 25.85 13.52
C LYS A 194 1.86 25.40 12.76
N GLU A 195 2.18 24.12 12.86
CA GLU A 195 3.26 23.46 12.12
C GLU A 195 3.04 21.95 11.97
N SER A 196 3.90 21.29 11.19
CA SER A 196 3.91 19.83 10.96
C SER A 196 2.54 19.26 10.57
N ILE A 197 2.04 19.66 9.41
CA ILE A 197 0.78 19.15 8.84
C ILE A 197 1.02 17.87 8.04
N THR A 198 0.14 16.88 8.15
CA THR A 198 0.15 15.70 7.27
C THR A 198 -1.23 15.08 7.15
N TYR A 199 -1.50 14.46 6.01
CA TYR A 199 -2.73 13.69 5.75
C TYR A 199 -2.65 12.29 6.35
N SER A 200 -3.80 11.74 6.74
CA SER A 200 -3.92 10.29 6.93
C SER A 200 -3.75 9.55 5.60
N PRO A 201 -3.36 8.26 5.61
CA PRO A 201 -3.14 7.48 4.38
C PRO A 201 -4.37 7.42 3.46
N ASP A 202 -5.58 7.46 4.03
CA ASP A 202 -6.86 7.48 3.32
C ASP A 202 -7.32 8.89 2.90
N GLY A 203 -6.56 9.94 3.24
CA GLY A 203 -6.88 11.34 2.95
C GLY A 203 -8.06 11.92 3.74
N SER A 204 -8.66 11.17 4.67
CA SER A 204 -9.88 11.59 5.38
C SER A 204 -9.59 12.51 6.58
N LYS A 205 -8.38 12.49 7.11
CA LYS A 205 -7.93 13.25 8.29
C LYS A 205 -6.66 14.03 8.02
N ILE A 206 -6.43 15.02 8.87
CA ILE A 206 -5.20 15.81 8.92
C ILE A 206 -4.76 15.84 10.38
N VAL A 207 -3.51 15.48 10.66
CA VAL A 207 -2.86 15.73 11.95
C VAL A 207 -1.93 16.93 11.83
N PHE A 208 -1.90 17.77 12.85
CA PHE A 208 -1.08 18.98 12.88
C PHE A 208 -0.72 19.38 14.31
N SER A 209 0.34 20.15 14.44
CA SER A 209 0.80 20.71 15.72
C SER A 209 0.26 22.14 15.83
N LYS A 210 -0.28 22.49 16.99
CA LYS A 210 -0.85 23.82 17.24
C LYS A 210 -0.44 24.33 18.61
N GLU A 211 -0.04 25.59 18.66
CA GLU A 211 0.27 26.29 19.88
C GLU A 211 -0.98 26.42 20.76
N PHE A 212 -0.85 26.00 22.01
CA PHE A 212 -1.90 26.01 23.03
C PHE A 212 -1.41 26.77 24.27
N GLU A 213 -2.14 27.82 24.65
CA GLU A 213 -1.87 28.58 25.87
C GLU A 213 -2.62 27.96 27.06
N PHE A 214 -1.91 27.23 27.92
CA PHE A 214 -2.50 26.55 29.08
C PHE A 214 -2.52 27.41 30.34
N ALA A 215 -1.71 28.47 30.39
CA ALA A 215 -1.75 29.51 31.41
C ALA A 215 -1.26 30.84 30.79
N PRO A 216 -1.61 32.01 31.35
CA PRO A 216 -1.22 33.30 30.77
C PRO A 216 0.29 33.41 30.52
N GLY A 217 0.69 33.51 29.25
CA GLY A 217 2.08 33.59 28.81
C GLY A 217 2.84 32.26 28.79
N PHE A 218 2.18 31.14 29.09
CA PHE A 218 2.76 29.79 29.02
C PHE A 218 2.06 28.98 27.93
N LYS A 219 2.86 28.57 26.94
CA LYS A 219 2.39 27.91 25.74
C LYS A 219 3.16 26.63 25.48
N SER A 220 2.51 25.67 24.85
CA SER A 220 3.10 24.43 24.31
C SER A 220 2.52 24.14 22.94
N PHE A 221 3.24 23.39 22.11
CA PHE A 221 2.68 22.74 20.94
C PHE A 221 2.00 21.45 21.34
N GLU A 222 0.73 21.32 20.96
CA GLU A 222 -0.04 20.10 21.15
C GLU A 222 -0.49 19.57 19.79
N LEU A 223 -0.66 18.26 19.68
CA LEU A 223 -1.16 17.62 18.48
C LEU A 223 -2.68 17.71 18.42
N TYR A 224 -3.18 17.99 17.23
CA TYR A 224 -4.60 18.01 16.90
C TYR A 224 -4.84 17.17 15.66
N VAL A 225 -6.04 16.58 15.58
CA VAL A 225 -6.56 15.95 14.37
C VAL A 225 -7.83 16.65 13.93
N MET A 226 -8.05 16.73 12.63
CA MET A 226 -9.30 17.20 12.04
C MET A 226 -9.69 16.34 10.84
N ASN A 227 -10.95 16.46 10.40
CA ASN A 227 -11.34 15.98 9.08
C ASN A 227 -10.61 16.78 8.00
N SER A 228 -10.35 16.18 6.84
CA SER A 228 -9.66 16.85 5.73
C SER A 228 -10.38 18.09 5.19
N ASN A 229 -11.68 18.22 5.46
CA ASN A 229 -12.47 19.42 5.17
C ASN A 229 -12.39 20.53 6.23
N GLY A 230 -11.56 20.38 7.27
CA GLY A 230 -11.37 21.35 8.37
C GLY A 230 -12.36 21.22 9.53
N SER A 231 -13.36 20.33 9.45
CA SER A 231 -14.30 20.10 10.55
C SER A 231 -13.75 19.16 11.63
N ASN A 232 -14.40 19.12 12.80
CA ASN A 232 -14.08 18.20 13.90
C ASN A 232 -12.63 18.27 14.37
N ILE A 233 -12.13 19.47 14.65
CA ILE A 233 -10.82 19.67 15.26
C ILE A 233 -10.84 19.14 16.70
N VAL A 234 -9.99 18.16 16.99
CA VAL A 234 -9.85 17.51 18.29
C VAL A 234 -8.39 17.56 18.72
N ARG A 235 -8.14 17.94 19.99
CA ARG A 235 -6.80 17.90 20.58
C ARG A 235 -6.49 16.47 21.02
N LEU A 236 -5.31 15.96 20.68
CA LEU A 236 -4.86 14.60 21.02
C LEU A 236 -3.92 14.56 22.23
N THR A 237 -3.11 15.61 22.44
CA THR A 237 -2.15 15.66 23.55
C THR A 237 -2.49 16.75 24.57
N ASP A 238 -1.98 16.58 25.79
CA ASP A 238 -2.12 17.51 26.90
C ASP A 238 -0.82 17.60 27.72
N SER A 239 0.31 17.61 27.01
CA SER A 239 1.63 17.51 27.64
C SER A 239 1.98 18.74 28.47
N PHE A 240 1.47 19.93 28.09
CA PHE A 240 1.58 21.27 28.71
C PHE A 240 2.99 21.79 29.01
N THR A 241 3.96 20.92 29.25
CA THR A 241 5.35 21.21 29.59
C THR A 241 6.31 20.72 28.52
N ARG A 242 5.75 20.14 27.45
CA ARG A 242 6.45 19.59 26.31
C ARG A 242 5.73 20.00 25.04
N ASP A 243 6.51 20.16 23.99
CA ASP A 243 6.02 20.41 22.64
C ASP A 243 5.91 19.08 21.91
N ASP A 244 4.72 18.75 21.43
CA ASP A 244 4.45 17.58 20.60
C ASP A 244 4.27 18.02 19.13
N PHE A 245 5.11 17.50 18.24
CA PHE A 245 5.19 17.92 16.83
C PHE A 245 5.68 16.81 15.89
N ALA A 246 5.76 17.11 14.59
CA ALA A 246 6.22 16.19 13.54
C ALA A 246 5.53 14.81 13.59
N ALA A 247 4.21 14.81 13.78
CA ALA A 247 3.42 13.59 13.78
C ALA A 247 3.34 12.98 12.37
N VAL A 248 3.43 11.66 12.30
CA VAL A 248 3.24 10.85 11.09
C VAL A 248 2.25 9.73 11.38
N PHE A 249 1.38 9.43 10.41
CA PHE A 249 0.45 8.32 10.51
C PHE A 249 1.16 6.98 10.27
N SER A 250 0.69 5.93 10.94
CA SER A 250 0.94 4.58 10.48
C SER A 250 0.22 4.36 9.13
N PRO A 251 0.80 3.60 8.20
CA PRO A 251 0.18 3.31 6.90
C PRO A 251 -1.23 2.70 6.99
N ASP A 252 -1.52 1.94 8.06
CA ASP A 252 -2.86 1.40 8.34
C ASP A 252 -3.86 2.44 8.89
N GLY A 253 -3.41 3.68 9.15
CA GLY A 253 -4.22 4.79 9.67
C GLY A 253 -4.63 4.68 11.14
N THR A 254 -4.17 3.65 11.87
CA THR A 254 -4.66 3.37 13.23
C THR A 254 -3.90 4.12 14.33
N LYS A 255 -2.64 4.50 14.07
CA LYS A 255 -1.73 5.12 15.02
C LYS A 255 -1.04 6.35 14.43
N ILE A 256 -0.45 7.13 15.32
CA ILE A 256 0.52 8.15 14.97
C ILE A 256 1.80 7.99 15.79
N ALA A 257 2.94 8.27 15.17
CA ALA A 257 4.23 8.45 15.83
C ALA A 257 4.62 9.93 15.75
N PHE A 258 5.20 10.49 16.81
CA PHE A 258 5.49 11.91 16.85
C PHE A 258 6.69 12.20 17.74
N ALA A 259 7.29 13.38 17.54
CA ALA A 259 8.35 13.89 18.40
C ALA A 259 7.74 14.66 19.58
N SER A 260 8.28 14.43 20.78
CA SER A 260 7.91 15.14 22.01
C SER A 260 9.16 15.75 22.63
N ASN A 261 9.21 17.07 22.79
CA ASN A 261 10.38 17.79 23.32
C ASN A 261 10.12 18.39 24.69
N GLY A 262 11.05 18.24 25.62
CA GLY A 262 11.05 19.01 26.87
C GLY A 262 11.37 20.50 26.65
N SER A 263 11.40 21.29 27.72
CA SER A 263 11.72 22.73 27.70
C SER A 263 13.16 23.09 27.27
N ALA A 264 13.96 22.12 26.82
CA ALA A 264 15.30 22.28 26.27
C ALA A 264 15.38 21.45 24.98
N ASP A 265 15.96 22.01 23.91
CA ASP A 265 15.99 21.44 22.54
C ASP A 265 16.62 20.04 22.43
N ASP A 266 17.28 19.58 23.49
CA ASP A 266 18.14 18.40 23.53
C ASP A 266 17.44 17.16 24.12
N ASP A 267 16.19 17.27 24.63
CA ASP A 267 15.39 16.18 25.24
C ASP A 267 14.20 15.77 24.34
N ARG A 268 14.45 15.53 23.05
CA ARG A 268 13.40 15.00 22.16
C ARG A 268 13.25 13.51 22.33
N ALA A 269 12.01 13.08 22.34
CA ALA A 269 11.63 11.69 22.37
C ALA A 269 10.69 11.36 21.21
N ILE A 270 10.62 10.07 20.87
CA ILE A 270 9.57 9.56 19.99
C ILE A 270 8.53 8.86 20.85
N ASP A 271 7.28 9.27 20.67
CA ASP A 271 6.10 8.70 21.27
C ASP A 271 5.20 8.11 20.15
N VAL A 272 4.40 7.10 20.49
CA VAL A 272 3.35 6.52 19.63
C VAL A 272 2.03 6.51 20.39
N MET A 273 0.92 6.78 19.71
CA MET A 273 -0.41 6.67 20.28
C MET A 273 -1.46 6.32 19.22
N ASN A 274 -2.66 5.97 19.68
CA ASN A 274 -3.82 5.80 18.81
C ASN A 274 -4.33 7.15 18.28
N LEU A 275 -5.06 7.14 17.17
CA LEU A 275 -5.60 8.37 16.57
C LEU A 275 -6.63 9.13 17.44
N ASP A 276 -7.16 8.49 18.48
CA ASP A 276 -8.04 9.12 19.48
C ASP A 276 -7.27 9.72 20.67
N GLY A 277 -5.94 9.69 20.64
CA GLY A 277 -5.05 10.15 21.71
C GLY A 277 -4.83 9.13 22.83
N SER A 278 -5.50 7.97 22.78
CA SER A 278 -5.33 6.92 23.79
C SER A 278 -4.04 6.11 23.60
N ASN A 279 -3.66 5.37 24.64
CA ASN A 279 -2.52 4.44 24.62
C ASN A 279 -1.18 5.07 24.21
N ARG A 280 -0.96 6.34 24.59
CA ARG A 280 0.34 6.99 24.42
C ARG A 280 1.45 6.19 25.10
N MET A 281 2.52 5.95 24.34
CA MET A 281 3.70 5.22 24.76
C MET A 281 4.96 5.93 24.28
N ARG A 282 5.86 6.22 25.21
CA ARG A 282 7.23 6.68 24.92
C ARG A 282 8.05 5.51 24.39
N LEU A 283 8.51 5.58 23.13
CA LEU A 283 9.32 4.53 22.51
C LEU A 283 10.82 4.71 22.84
N VAL A 284 11.32 5.93 22.68
CA VAL A 284 12.76 6.20 22.78
C VAL A 284 13.03 7.67 23.11
N ASN A 285 14.13 7.95 23.81
CA ASN A 285 14.63 9.30 24.09
C ASN A 285 15.86 9.63 23.22
N ASN A 286 16.15 10.92 23.06
CA ASN A 286 17.21 11.47 22.21
C ASN A 286 17.06 11.00 20.76
N ALA A 287 15.85 11.20 20.23
CA ALA A 287 15.48 10.72 18.91
C ALA A 287 14.53 11.70 18.19
N SER A 288 14.55 11.68 16.87
CA SER A 288 13.75 12.55 16.00
C SER A 288 13.35 11.85 14.70
N THR A 289 12.47 12.49 13.95
CA THR A 289 12.03 12.09 12.58
C THR A 289 11.54 10.63 12.51
N PRO A 290 10.46 10.28 13.23
CA PRO A 290 9.90 8.92 13.15
C PRO A 290 9.29 8.69 11.76
N SER A 291 9.43 7.47 11.24
CA SER A 291 8.77 7.01 10.01
C SER A 291 8.38 5.55 10.15
N PHE A 292 7.14 5.20 9.83
CA PHE A 292 6.64 3.82 9.89
C PHE A 292 7.09 3.00 8.69
N SER A 293 7.31 1.70 8.90
CA SER A 293 7.34 0.72 7.82
C SER A 293 5.95 0.54 7.21
N LEU A 294 5.87 0.10 5.95
CA LEU A 294 4.60 -0.03 5.22
C LEU A 294 3.59 -0.95 5.94
N ASP A 295 4.07 -2.01 6.58
CA ASP A 295 3.27 -2.93 7.37
C ASP A 295 2.83 -2.37 8.75
N SER A 296 3.17 -1.11 9.05
CA SER A 296 2.92 -0.43 10.34
C SER A 296 3.58 -1.09 11.57
N GLY A 297 4.40 -2.12 11.36
CA GLY A 297 4.98 -2.95 12.42
C GLY A 297 6.26 -2.37 13.03
N LYS A 298 6.97 -1.51 12.30
CA LYS A 298 8.26 -0.93 12.71
C LYS A 298 8.29 0.57 12.48
N ILE A 299 9.20 1.23 13.19
CA ILE A 299 9.46 2.65 13.07
C ILE A 299 10.97 2.84 12.97
N ILE A 300 11.41 3.58 11.97
CA ILE A 300 12.76 4.12 11.89
C ILE A 300 12.81 5.55 12.40
N PHE A 301 13.95 5.93 12.94
CA PHE A 301 14.16 7.27 13.48
C PHE A 301 15.65 7.59 13.53
N THR A 302 15.96 8.88 13.61
CA THR A 302 17.32 9.36 13.86
C THR A 302 17.56 9.40 15.36
N LYS A 303 18.66 8.80 15.84
CA LYS A 303 19.02 8.82 17.26
C LYS A 303 20.35 9.53 17.49
N TYR A 304 20.45 10.21 18.63
CA TYR A 304 21.62 10.99 19.00
C TYR A 304 21.99 10.85 20.48
N SER A 305 23.20 11.29 20.83
CA SER A 305 23.68 11.27 22.21
C SER A 305 22.95 12.30 23.08
N ALA A 306 22.87 12.04 24.39
CA ALA A 306 22.29 12.99 25.34
C ALA A 306 23.00 14.36 25.23
N GLY A 307 22.23 15.44 25.07
CA GLY A 307 22.76 16.79 24.78
C GLY A 307 22.83 17.13 23.29
N GLY A 308 22.26 16.30 22.41
CA GLY A 308 22.12 16.62 20.98
C GLY A 308 23.43 16.64 20.20
N SER A 309 24.52 16.10 20.75
CA SER A 309 25.82 16.10 20.08
C SER A 309 25.91 14.98 19.06
N GLU A 310 26.43 15.30 17.87
CA GLU A 310 26.86 14.34 16.86
C GLU A 310 27.85 13.31 17.43
N PRO A 311 27.95 12.10 16.86
CA PRO A 311 27.28 11.61 15.64
C PRO A 311 25.81 11.19 15.84
N TYR A 312 25.07 11.15 14.73
CA TYR A 312 23.70 10.65 14.66
C TYR A 312 23.62 9.39 13.81
N ASP A 313 22.81 8.43 14.25
CA ASP A 313 22.67 7.12 13.62
C ASP A 313 21.19 6.84 13.29
N VAL A 314 20.95 5.98 12.30
CA VAL A 314 19.61 5.48 11.97
C VAL A 314 19.29 4.24 12.81
N TYR A 315 18.19 4.30 13.55
CA TYR A 315 17.69 3.20 14.38
C TYR A 315 16.35 2.71 13.85
N GLN A 316 16.03 1.46 14.20
CA GLN A 316 14.72 0.85 14.01
C GLN A 316 14.20 0.30 15.34
N ILE A 317 12.90 0.39 15.56
CA ILE A 317 12.20 -0.23 16.70
C ILE A 317 10.87 -0.81 16.21
N ASN A 318 10.34 -1.82 16.88
CA ASN A 318 8.97 -2.24 16.65
C ASN A 318 8.00 -1.14 17.11
N SER A 319 6.84 -1.02 16.47
CA SER A 319 5.82 -0.01 16.81
C SER A 319 5.16 -0.24 18.19
N ASP A 320 5.48 -1.35 18.85
CA ASP A 320 5.13 -1.67 20.24
C ASP A 320 6.25 -1.32 21.26
N GLY A 321 7.37 -0.75 20.78
CA GLY A 321 8.52 -0.35 21.61
C GLY A 321 9.55 -1.45 21.86
N THR A 322 9.39 -2.64 21.29
CA THR A 322 10.36 -3.73 21.44
C THR A 322 11.44 -3.72 20.35
N ASN A 323 12.53 -4.46 20.58
CA ASN A 323 13.57 -4.73 19.58
C ASN A 323 14.19 -3.48 18.91
N ALA A 324 14.62 -2.51 19.71
CA ALA A 324 15.40 -1.38 19.19
C ALA A 324 16.77 -1.85 18.67
N VAL A 325 17.11 -1.49 17.44
CA VAL A 325 18.36 -1.86 16.74
C VAL A 325 18.99 -0.61 16.12
N ASN A 326 20.31 -0.45 16.27
CA ASN A 326 21.09 0.54 15.51
C ASN A 326 21.43 -0.08 14.15
N LEU A 327 20.96 0.50 13.04
CA LEU A 327 21.13 -0.05 11.70
C LEU A 327 22.46 0.33 11.08
N THR A 328 22.98 1.52 11.34
CA THR A 328 24.16 2.06 10.66
C THR A 328 25.41 1.97 11.51
N ASN A 329 25.31 2.32 12.80
CA ASN A 329 26.39 2.20 13.80
C ASN A 329 27.74 2.72 13.28
N THR A 330 27.76 3.96 12.79
CA THR A 330 28.94 4.53 12.15
C THR A 330 29.58 5.61 13.02
N ALA A 331 30.86 5.42 13.35
CA ALA A 331 31.62 6.43 14.08
C ALA A 331 31.88 7.67 13.20
N ASP A 332 31.80 8.84 13.84
CA ASP A 332 32.21 10.14 13.29
C ASP A 332 31.40 10.64 12.07
N VAL A 333 30.25 10.06 11.73
CA VAL A 333 29.34 10.61 10.70
C VAL A 333 27.96 10.84 11.29
N SER A 334 27.23 11.82 10.76
CA SER A 334 25.85 12.06 11.17
C SER A 334 24.89 11.69 10.05
N GLU A 335 23.86 10.96 10.41
CA GLU A 335 22.84 10.47 9.49
C GLU A 335 21.47 11.00 9.88
N PHE A 336 20.68 11.34 8.87
CA PHE A 336 19.45 12.11 9.03
C PHE A 336 18.38 11.64 8.04
N THR A 337 17.13 12.04 8.31
CA THR A 337 16.02 12.00 7.34
C THR A 337 15.90 10.63 6.70
N SER A 338 15.57 9.63 7.53
CA SER A 338 15.39 8.26 7.06
C SER A 338 13.94 7.98 6.71
N SER A 339 13.70 7.39 5.55
CA SER A 339 12.40 6.88 5.12
C SER A 339 12.55 5.45 4.64
N TYR A 340 11.54 4.63 4.92
CA TYR A 340 11.44 3.34 4.23
C TYR A 340 11.13 3.60 2.77
N SER A 341 11.73 2.79 1.89
CA SER A 341 11.17 2.60 0.57
C SER A 341 9.74 2.11 0.72
N LEU A 342 8.88 2.48 -0.21
CA LEU A 342 7.47 2.12 -0.12
C LEU A 342 7.21 0.62 -0.31
N ASP A 343 8.16 -0.18 -0.82
CA ASP A 343 8.10 -1.65 -0.77
C ASP A 343 8.60 -2.25 0.58
N GLY A 344 9.07 -1.40 1.49
CA GLY A 344 9.63 -1.77 2.79
C GLY A 344 10.96 -2.53 2.73
N THR A 345 11.58 -2.65 1.55
CA THR A 345 12.81 -3.44 1.37
C THR A 345 14.08 -2.64 1.63
N LYS A 346 14.02 -1.31 1.49
CA LYS A 346 15.14 -0.39 1.65
C LYS A 346 14.82 0.72 2.63
N ILE A 347 15.87 1.38 3.09
CA ILE A 347 15.83 2.63 3.86
C ILE A 347 16.74 3.62 3.16
N LEU A 348 16.17 4.76 2.79
CA LEU A 348 16.91 5.92 2.29
C LEU A 348 17.30 6.80 3.47
N PHE A 349 18.50 7.36 3.46
CA PHE A 349 18.93 8.30 4.48
C PHE A 349 20.02 9.24 3.94
N SER A 350 20.12 10.41 4.54
CA SER A 350 21.19 11.36 4.26
C SER A 350 22.35 11.11 5.22
N ARG A 351 23.59 11.07 4.73
CA ARG A 351 24.79 10.95 5.54
C ARG A 351 25.69 12.17 5.33
N ARG A 352 26.15 12.76 6.43
CA ARG A 352 27.06 13.90 6.47
C ARG A 352 28.35 13.50 7.20
N PRO A 353 29.52 13.59 6.54
CA PRO A 353 30.80 13.34 7.20
C PRO A 353 31.18 14.44 8.21
N PRO A 354 32.18 14.20 9.08
CA PRO A 354 32.56 15.14 10.14
C PRO A 354 33.42 16.28 9.58
N GLY A 355 33.04 17.53 9.87
CA GLY A 355 33.89 18.69 9.63
C GLY A 355 33.20 19.86 8.90
N PRO A 356 33.82 21.06 8.94
CA PRO A 356 33.26 22.24 8.29
C PRO A 356 33.35 22.15 6.76
N GLY A 357 32.21 22.20 6.08
CA GLY A 357 32.12 22.19 4.61
C GLY A 357 31.85 20.81 3.97
N GLU A 358 31.73 19.76 4.80
CA GLU A 358 31.37 18.41 4.38
C GLU A 358 29.93 18.34 3.87
N LYS A 359 29.74 17.70 2.71
CA LYS A 359 28.51 17.76 1.92
C LYS A 359 27.64 16.54 2.16
N SER A 360 26.40 16.75 2.58
CA SER A 360 25.43 15.65 2.74
C SER A 360 25.22 14.89 1.43
N GLN A 361 25.25 13.56 1.51
CA GLN A 361 25.02 12.64 0.40
C GLN A 361 23.85 11.72 0.72
N VAL A 362 23.19 11.16 -0.30
CA VAL A 362 22.09 10.19 -0.10
C VAL A 362 22.63 8.76 -0.19
N PHE A 363 22.23 7.95 0.78
CA PHE A 363 22.54 6.55 0.88
C PHE A 363 21.25 5.73 0.91
N ALA A 364 21.35 4.49 0.47
CA ALA A 364 20.33 3.46 0.61
C ALA A 364 20.93 2.25 1.34
N MET A 365 20.12 1.56 2.12
CA MET A 365 20.44 0.26 2.70
C MET A 365 19.23 -0.65 2.63
N ASN A 366 19.42 -1.96 2.80
CA ASN A 366 18.31 -2.88 3.01
C ASN A 366 17.61 -2.54 4.34
N SER A 367 16.33 -2.89 4.49
CA SER A 367 15.53 -2.57 5.68
C SER A 367 15.98 -3.28 6.97
N ASP A 368 16.91 -4.24 6.85
CA ASP A 368 17.60 -4.87 7.98
C ASP A 368 18.91 -4.15 8.38
N GLY A 369 19.28 -3.07 7.68
CA GLY A 369 20.51 -2.31 7.88
C GLY A 369 21.71 -2.81 7.07
N SER A 370 21.57 -3.91 6.32
CA SER A 370 22.64 -4.43 5.47
C SER A 370 22.79 -3.65 4.16
N ASN A 371 23.91 -3.84 3.47
CA ASN A 371 24.15 -3.28 2.13
C ASN A 371 24.02 -1.74 2.03
N ILE A 372 24.62 -1.02 2.97
CA ILE A 372 24.68 0.45 2.92
C ILE A 372 25.51 0.88 1.70
N GLN A 373 24.90 1.64 0.79
CA GLN A 373 25.52 2.16 -0.43
C GLN A 373 25.17 3.64 -0.64
N ARG A 374 26.14 4.42 -1.15
CA ARG A 374 25.86 5.78 -1.63
C ARG A 374 25.19 5.68 -2.99
N ILE A 375 24.04 6.34 -3.15
CA ILE A 375 23.33 6.39 -4.43
C ILE A 375 23.65 7.66 -5.22
N THR A 376 24.05 8.75 -4.57
CA THR A 376 24.47 9.97 -5.26
C THR A 376 25.83 9.83 -5.93
N THR A 377 25.95 10.42 -7.12
CA THR A 377 27.14 10.28 -7.99
C THR A 377 28.18 11.36 -7.75
N ASP A 378 27.75 12.61 -7.49
CA ASP A 378 28.64 13.74 -7.25
C ASP A 378 28.89 13.97 -5.75
N ALA A 379 30.06 13.54 -5.27
CA ALA A 379 30.49 13.74 -3.89
C ALA A 379 30.72 15.22 -3.52
N GLU A 380 30.80 16.11 -4.50
CA GLU A 380 31.10 17.52 -4.33
C GLU A 380 29.86 18.42 -4.34
N THR A 381 28.66 17.85 -4.23
CA THR A 381 27.41 18.62 -4.15
C THR A 381 26.64 18.26 -2.87
N PHE A 382 25.92 19.22 -2.27
CA PHE A 382 25.03 18.92 -1.13
C PHE A 382 23.70 18.37 -1.64
N TYR A 383 23.30 17.22 -1.10
CA TYR A 383 22.01 16.60 -1.36
C TYR A 383 21.13 16.61 -0.12
N TYR A 384 19.85 16.91 -0.32
CA TYR A 384 18.80 16.71 0.67
C TYR A 384 17.70 15.86 0.05
N ILE A 385 17.22 14.87 0.79
CA ILE A 385 16.03 14.11 0.39
C ILE A 385 14.83 15.04 0.57
N GLY A 386 14.10 15.31 -0.51
CA GLY A 386 12.82 16.03 -0.48
C GLY A 386 11.68 15.09 -0.12
N SER A 387 11.54 14.02 -0.90
CA SER A 387 10.55 12.94 -0.71
C SER A 387 11.01 11.67 -1.42
N SER A 388 10.41 10.53 -1.07
CA SER A 388 10.45 9.31 -1.87
C SER A 388 9.02 8.82 -2.06
N VAL A 389 8.66 8.45 -3.30
CA VAL A 389 7.28 8.13 -3.67
C VAL A 389 7.24 6.96 -4.65
N ARG A 390 6.40 5.97 -4.34
CA ARG A 390 6.04 4.87 -5.22
C ARG A 390 4.95 5.37 -6.12
N VAL A 391 5.19 5.23 -7.41
CA VAL A 391 4.25 5.70 -8.42
C VAL A 391 3.15 4.66 -8.58
N ASP A 392 1.92 5.13 -8.39
CA ASP A 392 0.65 4.39 -8.49
C ASP A 392 -0.22 5.20 -9.47
N PRO A 393 -0.01 5.03 -10.80
CA PRO A 393 -0.53 5.96 -11.80
C PRO A 393 -2.06 6.02 -11.85
N ASP A 394 -2.75 4.92 -11.54
CA ASP A 394 -4.20 4.80 -11.58
C ASP A 394 -4.88 4.90 -10.20
N LEU A 395 -4.09 4.96 -9.12
CA LEU A 395 -4.52 5.21 -7.74
C LEU A 395 -5.42 4.11 -7.18
N ASP A 396 -5.15 2.86 -7.57
CA ASP A 396 -5.91 1.69 -7.13
C ASP A 396 -5.38 1.06 -5.83
N THR A 397 -4.35 1.68 -5.24
CA THR A 397 -3.61 1.30 -4.02
C THR A 397 -2.52 0.25 -4.19
N ILE A 398 -2.45 -0.41 -5.34
CA ILE A 398 -1.30 -1.18 -5.80
C ILE A 398 -0.36 -0.20 -6.52
N SER A 399 0.89 -0.55 -6.74
CA SER A 399 1.81 0.38 -7.40
C SER A 399 2.89 -0.39 -8.13
N GLU A 400 3.55 0.28 -9.05
CA GLU A 400 4.63 -0.26 -9.85
C GLU A 400 5.77 -0.82 -8.98
N PRO A 401 6.36 -1.99 -9.31
CA PRO A 401 6.08 -2.86 -10.45
C PRO A 401 5.14 -4.03 -10.07
N CYS A 402 4.44 -3.93 -8.93
CA CYS A 402 3.59 -5.02 -8.46
C CYS A 402 2.20 -4.98 -9.10
N ASP A 403 1.94 -3.96 -9.91
CA ASP A 403 0.66 -3.68 -10.55
C ASP A 403 0.63 -4.32 -11.93
N ASN A 404 -0.25 -5.31 -12.14
CA ASN A 404 -0.42 -5.95 -13.44
C ASN A 404 -1.29 -5.14 -14.41
N CYS A 405 -1.89 -4.03 -13.96
CA CYS A 405 -2.55 -3.04 -14.82
C CYS A 405 -2.21 -1.59 -14.45
N PRO A 406 -0.95 -1.13 -14.68
CA PRO A 406 -0.45 0.19 -14.27
C PRO A 406 -1.26 1.45 -14.61
N ALA A 407 -2.19 1.35 -15.53
CA ALA A 407 -3.00 2.47 -16.02
C ALA A 407 -4.51 2.24 -15.83
N THR A 408 -4.91 1.10 -15.28
CA THR A 408 -6.30 0.68 -15.12
C THR A 408 -6.51 0.04 -13.75
N ALA A 409 -7.18 0.78 -12.88
CA ALA A 409 -7.35 0.40 -11.49
C ALA A 409 -7.96 -1.00 -11.31
N ASN A 410 -7.24 -1.91 -10.65
CA ASN A 410 -7.62 -3.29 -10.40
C ASN A 410 -7.00 -3.80 -9.08
N THR A 411 -7.52 -3.32 -7.95
CA THR A 411 -6.96 -3.63 -6.62
C THR A 411 -6.91 -5.13 -6.28
N ASP A 412 -7.73 -5.96 -6.92
CA ASP A 412 -7.75 -7.43 -6.80
C ASP A 412 -6.62 -8.13 -7.56
N GLN A 413 -6.09 -7.48 -8.60
CA GLN A 413 -4.96 -7.90 -9.40
C GLN A 413 -5.18 -9.32 -9.96
N GLU A 414 -6.40 -9.60 -10.43
CA GLU A 414 -6.74 -10.83 -11.13
C GLU A 414 -5.93 -10.93 -12.44
N ASP A 415 -5.59 -12.16 -12.80
CA ASP A 415 -4.65 -12.55 -13.87
C ASP A 415 -4.95 -14.03 -14.16
N THR A 416 -5.95 -14.25 -15.01
CA THR A 416 -6.59 -15.56 -15.19
C THR A 416 -5.68 -16.55 -15.90
N ASP A 417 -4.88 -16.10 -16.86
CA ASP A 417 -3.95 -16.92 -17.62
C ASP A 417 -2.51 -16.95 -17.07
N GLY A 418 -2.15 -16.03 -16.17
CA GLY A 418 -0.83 -15.92 -15.55
C GLY A 418 0.24 -15.36 -16.48
N ASP A 419 -0.11 -14.56 -17.47
CA ASP A 419 0.84 -13.95 -18.41
C ASP A 419 1.49 -12.66 -17.87
N GLY A 420 0.91 -12.10 -16.80
CA GLY A 420 1.38 -10.93 -16.09
C GLY A 420 0.71 -9.60 -16.48
N LEU A 421 -0.18 -9.60 -17.47
CA LEU A 421 -1.23 -8.59 -17.60
C LEU A 421 -2.41 -8.99 -16.71
N GLY A 422 -3.11 -8.01 -16.14
CA GLY A 422 -4.31 -8.31 -15.36
C GLY A 422 -5.56 -8.28 -16.21
N ASP A 423 -6.58 -9.05 -15.84
CA ASP A 423 -7.86 -9.15 -16.56
C ASP A 423 -8.52 -7.78 -16.81
N ALA A 424 -8.25 -6.77 -15.97
CA ALA A 424 -8.76 -5.42 -16.17
C ALA A 424 -8.16 -4.66 -17.37
N CYS A 425 -6.98 -5.08 -17.84
CA CYS A 425 -6.23 -4.46 -18.93
C CYS A 425 -5.73 -5.45 -19.98
N ASP A 426 -6.01 -6.73 -19.81
CA ASP A 426 -5.99 -7.73 -20.87
C ASP A 426 -7.25 -7.57 -21.75
N GLY A 427 -7.21 -8.12 -22.95
CA GLY A 427 -8.38 -8.21 -23.82
C GLY A 427 -8.69 -9.63 -24.26
N ASP A 428 -7.99 -10.62 -23.70
CA ASP A 428 -8.14 -12.07 -23.87
C ASP A 428 -7.68 -12.73 -22.54
N ASP A 429 -8.52 -12.62 -21.50
CA ASP A 429 -8.17 -12.92 -20.09
C ASP A 429 -7.70 -14.37 -19.86
N ASP A 430 -8.06 -15.29 -20.76
CA ASP A 430 -7.72 -16.71 -20.67
C ASP A 430 -6.72 -17.18 -21.74
N ASN A 431 -6.28 -16.27 -22.61
CA ASN A 431 -5.31 -16.45 -23.68
C ASN A 431 -5.62 -17.64 -24.63
N ASP A 432 -6.90 -17.88 -24.90
CA ASP A 432 -7.34 -18.94 -25.81
C ASP A 432 -7.27 -18.54 -27.30
N GLY A 433 -7.08 -17.25 -27.57
CA GLY A 433 -6.96 -16.64 -28.88
C GLY A 433 -8.21 -15.93 -29.38
N LEU A 434 -9.24 -15.78 -28.54
CA LEU A 434 -10.45 -15.02 -28.81
C LEU A 434 -10.60 -13.87 -27.79
N PRO A 435 -10.74 -12.62 -28.25
CA PRO A 435 -10.91 -11.50 -27.33
C PRO A 435 -12.20 -11.61 -26.51
N ASP A 436 -12.19 -11.19 -25.23
CA ASP A 436 -13.29 -11.37 -24.26
C ASP A 436 -14.66 -10.95 -24.80
N GLY A 437 -14.69 -9.85 -25.55
CA GLY A 437 -15.94 -9.32 -26.12
C GLY A 437 -16.58 -10.21 -27.20
N SER A 438 -15.86 -11.23 -27.69
CA SER A 438 -16.33 -12.24 -28.65
C SER A 438 -16.27 -13.66 -28.09
N ASP A 439 -15.83 -13.80 -26.85
CA ASP A 439 -15.64 -15.08 -26.18
C ASP A 439 -16.88 -15.41 -25.31
N ASN A 440 -17.43 -16.61 -25.50
CA ASN A 440 -18.51 -17.13 -24.68
C ASN A 440 -18.05 -17.74 -23.34
N CYS A 441 -16.75 -17.86 -23.08
CA CYS A 441 -16.14 -18.18 -21.80
C CYS A 441 -14.85 -17.38 -21.51
N PRO A 442 -14.93 -16.05 -21.28
CA PRO A 442 -13.77 -15.16 -21.18
C PRO A 442 -12.66 -15.55 -20.18
N LEU A 443 -12.96 -16.37 -19.18
CA LEU A 443 -12.01 -16.75 -18.12
C LEU A 443 -11.58 -18.22 -18.20
N ASN A 444 -12.03 -18.95 -19.22
CA ASN A 444 -12.03 -20.41 -19.26
C ASN A 444 -11.70 -20.90 -20.68
N PRO A 445 -10.43 -21.27 -20.96
CA PRO A 445 -9.96 -21.41 -22.33
C PRO A 445 -10.79 -22.37 -23.16
N ASN A 446 -11.43 -21.86 -24.21
CA ASN A 446 -12.31 -22.63 -25.08
C ASN A 446 -12.28 -22.16 -26.55
N PRO A 447 -11.15 -22.32 -27.28
CA PRO A 447 -10.97 -21.74 -28.63
C PRO A 447 -12.00 -22.21 -29.68
N GLY A 448 -12.74 -23.27 -29.35
CA GLY A 448 -13.81 -23.84 -30.18
C GLY A 448 -15.19 -23.19 -29.99
N GLN A 449 -15.40 -22.35 -28.97
CA GLN A 449 -16.63 -21.60 -28.70
C GLN A 449 -17.89 -22.48 -28.78
N LEU A 450 -17.81 -23.71 -28.25
CA LEU A 450 -18.96 -24.60 -28.23
C LEU A 450 -19.96 -24.06 -27.22
N ASP A 451 -21.20 -23.88 -27.66
CA ASP A 451 -22.35 -23.42 -26.89
C ASP A 451 -23.52 -24.28 -27.39
N THR A 452 -23.94 -25.23 -26.56
CA THR A 452 -24.82 -26.34 -26.97
C THR A 452 -26.30 -25.94 -26.95
N ASP A 453 -26.69 -25.06 -26.04
CA ASP A 453 -28.06 -24.59 -25.87
C ASP A 453 -28.32 -23.21 -26.51
N GLY A 454 -27.27 -22.49 -26.86
CA GLY A 454 -27.29 -21.19 -27.52
C GLY A 454 -27.62 -20.03 -26.60
N ASP A 455 -27.39 -20.15 -25.30
CA ASP A 455 -27.70 -19.08 -24.33
C ASP A 455 -26.60 -18.01 -24.22
N GLY A 456 -25.45 -18.25 -24.83
CA GLY A 456 -24.30 -17.36 -24.89
C GLY A 456 -23.21 -17.65 -23.87
N ALA A 457 -23.40 -18.60 -22.95
CA ALA A 457 -22.33 -19.21 -22.17
C ALA A 457 -21.75 -20.41 -22.94
N GLY A 458 -20.43 -20.49 -23.04
CA GLY A 458 -19.79 -21.66 -23.64
C GLY A 458 -19.83 -22.85 -22.69
N ASN A 459 -19.80 -24.06 -23.26
CA ASN A 459 -19.82 -25.31 -22.51
C ASN A 459 -18.70 -25.46 -21.46
N THR A 460 -17.62 -24.68 -21.57
CA THR A 460 -16.49 -24.72 -20.62
C THR A 460 -16.81 -23.97 -19.32
N CYS A 461 -17.74 -23.02 -19.36
CA CYS A 461 -18.08 -22.12 -18.26
C CYS A 461 -19.59 -22.14 -17.92
N ASP A 462 -20.39 -22.88 -18.67
CA ASP A 462 -21.79 -23.16 -18.37
C ASP A 462 -21.90 -24.33 -17.37
N PRO A 463 -22.66 -24.20 -16.26
CA PRO A 463 -22.94 -25.31 -15.36
C PRO A 463 -24.04 -26.29 -15.83
N ASP A 464 -24.79 -25.97 -16.88
CA ASP A 464 -25.91 -26.75 -17.43
C ASP A 464 -25.94 -26.61 -18.97
N ASP A 465 -25.02 -27.31 -19.64
CA ASP A 465 -24.68 -27.20 -21.07
C ASP A 465 -25.87 -27.36 -22.04
N ASP A 466 -26.98 -27.98 -21.61
CA ASP A 466 -28.18 -28.16 -22.41
C ASP A 466 -29.43 -27.44 -21.85
N ASN A 467 -29.28 -26.74 -20.72
CA ASN A 467 -30.31 -25.98 -20.02
C ASN A 467 -31.61 -26.76 -19.74
N ASP A 468 -31.50 -28.06 -19.47
CA ASP A 468 -32.64 -28.91 -19.11
C ASP A 468 -33.05 -28.82 -17.63
N GLY A 469 -32.24 -28.11 -16.83
CA GLY A 469 -32.43 -27.90 -15.41
C GLY A 469 -31.78 -28.99 -14.53
N VAL A 470 -30.87 -29.79 -15.08
CA VAL A 470 -30.01 -30.74 -14.36
C VAL A 470 -28.55 -30.34 -14.60
N PRO A 471 -27.84 -29.80 -13.59
CA PRO A 471 -26.45 -29.39 -13.76
C PRO A 471 -25.55 -30.53 -14.25
N ASP A 472 -24.55 -30.23 -15.09
CA ASP A 472 -23.67 -31.18 -15.77
C ASP A 472 -22.98 -32.19 -14.84
N VAL A 473 -22.65 -31.75 -13.63
CA VAL A 473 -22.04 -32.58 -12.60
C VAL A 473 -22.95 -33.72 -12.15
N SER A 474 -24.26 -33.54 -12.32
CA SER A 474 -25.32 -34.48 -11.97
C SER A 474 -26.07 -35.05 -13.17
N ASP A 475 -25.82 -34.53 -14.37
CA ASP A 475 -26.44 -35.00 -15.58
C ASP A 475 -25.69 -36.19 -16.20
N SER A 476 -26.48 -37.15 -16.69
CA SER A 476 -26.00 -38.28 -17.48
C SER A 476 -25.85 -37.92 -18.96
N CYS A 477 -26.59 -36.90 -19.44
CA CYS A 477 -26.59 -36.43 -20.83
C CYS A 477 -26.24 -34.92 -20.96
N PRO A 478 -25.09 -34.41 -20.47
CA PRO A 478 -24.85 -32.95 -20.34
C PRO A 478 -25.07 -32.10 -21.61
N LEU A 479 -24.98 -32.71 -22.80
CA LEU A 479 -25.11 -32.02 -24.08
C LEU A 479 -26.46 -32.27 -24.77
N THR A 480 -27.46 -32.84 -24.08
CA THR A 480 -28.68 -33.33 -24.71
C THR A 480 -29.88 -33.26 -23.79
N VAL A 481 -30.69 -32.22 -24.01
CA VAL A 481 -31.88 -31.90 -23.23
C VAL A 481 -32.68 -33.14 -22.82
N ASN A 482 -32.77 -33.41 -21.52
CA ASN A 482 -33.65 -34.43 -20.98
C ASN A 482 -35.10 -33.96 -21.09
N GLN A 483 -35.74 -34.26 -22.22
CA GLN A 483 -37.20 -34.07 -22.40
C GLN A 483 -38.04 -34.83 -21.36
N TYR A 484 -37.44 -35.76 -20.60
CA TYR A 484 -38.13 -36.71 -19.74
C TYR A 484 -37.34 -37.06 -18.48
N ARG A 485 -37.92 -36.85 -17.29
CA ARG A 485 -37.41 -37.47 -16.05
C ARG A 485 -37.82 -38.94 -16.01
N ILE A 486 -36.86 -39.86 -16.06
CA ILE A 486 -37.11 -41.31 -15.95
C ILE A 486 -37.45 -41.65 -14.50
N ALA A 487 -38.63 -42.22 -14.26
CA ALA A 487 -39.10 -42.51 -12.90
C ALA A 487 -38.66 -43.89 -12.39
N PHE A 488 -38.61 -44.92 -13.26
CA PHE A 488 -38.12 -46.28 -12.95
C PHE A 488 -38.05 -47.14 -14.21
N SER A 489 -37.12 -48.11 -14.23
CA SER A 489 -37.07 -49.20 -15.21
C SER A 489 -37.43 -50.54 -14.55
N SER A 490 -38.22 -51.36 -15.22
CA SER A 490 -38.64 -52.69 -14.75
C SER A 490 -38.28 -53.76 -15.78
N SER A 491 -37.61 -54.84 -15.34
CA SER A 491 -37.17 -55.95 -16.19
C SER A 491 -37.97 -57.26 -15.98
N ARG A 492 -39.16 -57.18 -15.35
CA ARG A 492 -39.88 -58.38 -14.89
C ARG A 492 -40.39 -59.32 -15.99
N SER A 493 -40.33 -58.94 -17.27
CA SER A 493 -40.90 -59.67 -18.40
C SER A 493 -39.91 -59.96 -19.55
N GLY A 494 -38.62 -59.67 -19.39
CA GLY A 494 -37.61 -59.85 -20.45
C GLY A 494 -37.55 -58.72 -21.49
N ASN A 495 -38.48 -57.76 -21.42
CA ASN A 495 -38.40 -56.47 -22.11
C ASN A 495 -38.33 -55.35 -21.06
N PRO A 496 -37.31 -54.47 -21.09
CA PRO A 496 -37.26 -53.33 -20.18
C PRO A 496 -38.39 -52.35 -20.51
N GLU A 497 -39.26 -52.07 -19.56
CA GLU A 497 -40.27 -51.00 -19.66
C GLU A 497 -39.72 -49.73 -19.01
N ILE A 498 -39.64 -48.64 -19.79
CA ILE A 498 -39.20 -47.32 -19.32
C ILE A 498 -40.44 -46.44 -19.14
N TYR A 499 -40.61 -45.89 -17.93
CA TYR A 499 -41.69 -44.96 -17.63
C TYR A 499 -41.12 -43.57 -17.37
N THR A 500 -41.55 -42.60 -18.17
CA THR A 500 -41.19 -41.18 -18.02
C THR A 500 -42.31 -40.38 -17.36
N MET A 501 -41.95 -39.31 -16.66
CA MET A 501 -42.91 -38.36 -16.07
C MET A 501 -42.74 -36.97 -16.69
N ASN A 502 -43.70 -36.57 -17.54
CA ASN A 502 -43.91 -35.17 -17.94
C ASN A 502 -45.26 -34.72 -17.36
N GLY A 503 -45.25 -34.16 -16.15
CA GLY A 503 -46.48 -33.89 -15.40
C GLY A 503 -47.24 -35.17 -15.01
N TRP A 504 -48.57 -35.21 -15.21
CA TRP A 504 -49.46 -36.29 -14.72
C TRP A 504 -49.69 -37.46 -15.71
N HIS A 505 -49.03 -37.52 -16.86
CA HIS A 505 -49.29 -38.55 -17.88
C HIS A 505 -48.17 -39.61 -17.95
N ARG A 506 -48.54 -40.89 -17.79
CA ARG A 506 -47.66 -42.04 -18.10
C ARG A 506 -47.71 -42.33 -19.60
N ARG A 507 -46.53 -42.47 -20.23
CA ARG A 507 -46.41 -43.11 -21.54
C ARG A 507 -45.55 -44.36 -21.45
N HIS A 508 -45.91 -45.34 -22.27
CA HIS A 508 -45.11 -46.52 -22.56
C HIS A 508 -44.21 -46.15 -23.74
N ALA A 509 -42.90 -46.22 -23.56
CA ALA A 509 -41.97 -45.80 -24.59
C ALA A 509 -40.95 -46.91 -24.87
N THR A 510 -40.61 -47.06 -26.14
CA THR A 510 -39.73 -48.12 -26.65
C THR A 510 -38.28 -47.64 -26.65
N TYR A 511 -37.32 -48.57 -26.74
CA TYR A 511 -35.89 -48.23 -26.70
C TYR A 511 -35.48 -47.25 -27.81
N ASP A 512 -36.18 -47.26 -28.95
CA ASP A 512 -35.95 -46.36 -30.08
C ASP A 512 -36.43 -44.92 -29.84
N ASP A 513 -37.23 -44.69 -28.80
CA ASP A 513 -37.78 -43.36 -28.46
C ASP A 513 -36.86 -42.54 -27.54
N PHE A 514 -35.75 -43.12 -27.04
CA PHE A 514 -34.84 -42.47 -26.10
C PHE A 514 -33.38 -42.62 -26.51
N HIS A 515 -32.65 -41.51 -26.46
CA HIS A 515 -31.21 -41.56 -26.21
C HIS A 515 -31.02 -41.69 -24.70
N ILE A 516 -30.55 -42.86 -24.25
CA ILE A 516 -30.19 -43.06 -22.84
C ILE A 516 -28.68 -42.88 -22.76
N CYS A 517 -28.24 -41.73 -22.26
CA CYS A 517 -26.85 -41.58 -21.85
C CYS A 517 -26.69 -42.21 -20.47
N VAL A 518 -25.63 -42.98 -20.30
CA VAL A 518 -25.28 -43.57 -19.02
C VAL A 518 -23.85 -43.13 -18.76
N ARG A 519 -23.65 -42.40 -17.67
CA ARG A 519 -22.33 -41.94 -17.24
C ARG A 519 -21.52 -43.09 -16.64
#